data_AF-A0AA36H761-F1
#
_entry.id   AF-A0AA36H761-F1
#
_cell.length_a   1.000
_cell.length_b   1.000
_cell.length_c   1.000
_cell.angle_alpha   90.00
_cell.angle_beta   90.00
_cell.angle_gamma   90.00
#
_symmetry.space_group_name_H-M   'P 1'
#
loop_
_entity.id
_entity.type
_entity.pdbx_description
1 polymer ?
#
loop_
_entity_poly.entity_id
_entity_poly.type
_entity_poly.pdbx_seq_one_letter_code
_entity_poly.pdbx_strand_id
1 'polypeptide(L)'
;MTKGTQAFGKKHVKSHTLCKRCGRSSFHIQKKRCASCGYPDAKKRKYNWGAKSIRRRTTGTGRMRHLRSVHRRFRNGFREGTTPKPKVAASA
;
A
#
# COMPACT_ATOMS: atom_id res chain seq x y z
N MET A 1 -3.27 -31.46 -29.63
CA MET A 1 -3.62 -30.41 -28.63
C MET A 1 -3.58 -31.01 -27.23
N THR A 2 -2.41 -31.09 -26.61
CA THR A 2 -2.23 -31.67 -25.27
C THR A 2 -2.26 -30.56 -24.22
N LYS A 3 -3.05 -30.77 -23.16
CA LYS A 3 -3.08 -29.88 -21.97
C LYS A 3 -1.94 -30.27 -21.02
N GLY A 4 -1.71 -29.47 -19.98
CA GLY A 4 -0.74 -29.80 -18.94
C GLY A 4 0.70 -29.57 -19.38
N THR A 5 1.60 -30.50 -19.04
CA THR A 5 3.07 -30.36 -19.13
C THR A 5 3.54 -29.84 -20.48
N GLN A 6 3.06 -30.41 -21.59
CA GLN A 6 3.45 -30.02 -22.95
C GLN A 6 3.10 -28.55 -23.27
N ALA A 7 2.02 -28.01 -22.70
CA ALA A 7 1.62 -26.62 -22.90
C ALA A 7 2.38 -25.64 -21.98
N PHE A 8 2.88 -26.08 -20.82
CA PHE A 8 3.61 -25.21 -19.89
C PHE A 8 4.96 -24.74 -20.44
N GLY A 9 5.63 -25.55 -21.29
CA GLY A 9 6.90 -25.17 -21.94
C GLY A 9 6.80 -23.92 -22.82
N LYS A 10 5.60 -23.58 -23.31
CA LYS A 10 5.36 -22.42 -24.19
C LYS A 10 5.08 -21.10 -23.43
N LYS A 11 5.15 -21.07 -22.09
CA LYS A 11 4.75 -19.91 -21.26
C LYS A 11 5.88 -18.88 -21.04
N HIS A 12 6.61 -18.51 -22.10
CA HIS A 12 7.69 -17.52 -22.04
C HIS A 12 7.19 -16.06 -22.05
N VAL A 13 6.09 -15.77 -22.75
CA VAL A 13 5.49 -14.43 -22.81
C VAL A 13 4.84 -14.04 -21.49
N LYS A 14 5.02 -12.79 -21.06
CA LYS A 14 4.43 -12.25 -19.83
C LYS A 14 3.27 -11.32 -20.13
N SER A 15 2.10 -11.59 -19.58
CA SER A 15 0.96 -10.67 -19.66
C SER A 15 1.03 -9.55 -18.62
N HIS A 16 1.67 -9.81 -17.47
CA HIS A 16 1.74 -8.90 -16.33
C HIS A 16 3.19 -8.55 -15.93
N THR A 17 3.41 -7.29 -15.57
CA THR A 17 4.67 -6.76 -15.04
C THR A 17 4.45 -5.97 -13.75
N LEU A 18 5.52 -5.45 -13.15
CA LEU A 18 5.48 -4.62 -11.96
C LEU A 18 4.72 -3.31 -12.19
N CYS A 19 3.75 -3.04 -11.33
CA CYS A 19 3.01 -1.77 -11.33
C CYS A 19 3.76 -0.71 -10.52
N LYS A 20 4.02 0.45 -11.15
CA LYS A 20 4.69 1.61 -10.52
C LYS A 20 3.98 2.10 -9.23
N ARG A 21 2.65 2.04 -9.17
CA ARG A 21 1.87 2.55 -8.02
C ARG A 21 1.84 1.60 -6.83
N CYS A 22 1.65 0.29 -7.06
CA CYS A 22 1.44 -0.68 -5.98
C CYS A 22 2.56 -1.71 -5.80
N GLY A 23 3.59 -1.69 -6.65
CA GLY A 23 4.76 -2.58 -6.56
C GLY A 23 4.48 -4.07 -6.81
N ARG A 24 3.27 -4.44 -7.26
CA ARG A 24 2.89 -5.84 -7.52
C ARG A 24 3.03 -6.17 -9.00
N SER A 25 3.38 -7.42 -9.32
CA SER A 25 3.33 -7.94 -10.70
C SER A 25 1.86 -8.15 -11.10
N SER A 26 1.22 -7.07 -11.54
CA SER A 26 -0.21 -7.04 -11.84
C SER A 26 -0.54 -5.99 -12.90
N PHE A 27 0.45 -5.34 -13.49
CA PHE A 27 0.25 -4.39 -14.57
C PHE A 27 0.15 -5.15 -15.90
N HIS A 28 -1.01 -5.11 -16.55
CA HIS A 28 -1.21 -5.80 -17.80
C HIS A 28 -0.55 -5.01 -18.95
N ILE A 29 0.38 -5.63 -19.68
CA ILE A 29 1.23 -4.94 -20.66
C ILE A 29 0.42 -4.42 -21.85
N GLN A 30 -0.47 -5.24 -22.40
CA GLN A 30 -1.28 -4.87 -23.57
C GLN A 30 -2.39 -3.88 -23.22
N LYS A 31 -3.21 -4.21 -22.20
CA LYS A 31 -4.34 -3.36 -21.74
C LYS A 31 -3.93 -2.13 -20.95
N LYS A 32 -2.62 -1.95 -20.69
CA LYS A 32 -2.03 -0.84 -19.93
C LYS A 32 -2.74 -0.56 -18.60
N ARG A 33 -3.23 -1.59 -17.90
CA ARG A 33 -4.04 -1.45 -16.68
C ARG A 33 -3.60 -2.39 -15.58
N CYS A 34 -3.51 -1.89 -14.36
CA CYS A 34 -3.16 -2.70 -13.20
C CYS A 34 -4.37 -3.44 -12.62
N ALA A 35 -4.34 -4.77 -12.68
CA ALA A 35 -5.36 -5.63 -12.10
C ALA A 35 -5.44 -5.49 -10.57
N SER A 36 -4.40 -5.01 -9.87
CA SER A 36 -4.42 -4.80 -8.42
C SER A 36 -4.99 -3.43 -8.05
N CYS A 37 -4.32 -2.35 -8.43
CA CYS A 37 -4.64 -0.99 -7.95
C CYS A 37 -5.39 -0.11 -8.95
N GLY A 38 -5.57 -0.53 -10.20
CA GLY A 38 -6.27 0.23 -11.23
C GLY A 38 -5.42 1.27 -11.97
N TYR A 39 -4.11 1.39 -11.69
CA TYR A 39 -3.22 2.28 -12.47
C TYR A 39 -3.43 2.07 -13.99
N PRO A 40 -3.63 3.12 -14.81
CA PRO A 40 -3.40 4.55 -14.55
C PRO A 40 -4.52 5.33 -13.85
N ASP A 41 -5.72 4.77 -13.65
CA ASP A 41 -6.88 5.49 -13.09
C ASP A 41 -6.54 6.36 -11.87
N ALA A 42 -7.13 7.55 -11.76
CA ALA A 42 -6.89 8.46 -10.63
C ALA A 42 -7.28 7.80 -9.29
N LYS A 43 -8.44 7.14 -9.24
CA LYS A 43 -8.93 6.43 -8.06
C LYS A 43 -8.27 5.05 -7.95
N LYS A 44 -7.89 4.65 -6.73
CA LYS A 44 -7.45 3.27 -6.47
C LYS A 44 -8.63 2.31 -6.60
N ARG A 45 -8.45 1.23 -7.36
CA ARG A 45 -9.44 0.15 -7.50
C ARG A 45 -9.75 -0.51 -6.15
N LYS A 46 -11.02 -0.40 -5.73
CA LYS A 46 -11.59 -1.02 -4.53
C LYS A 46 -12.90 -1.71 -4.91
N TYR A 47 -13.07 -2.95 -4.47
CA TYR A 47 -14.33 -3.66 -4.54
C TYR A 47 -14.76 -4.06 -3.14
N ASN A 48 -16.02 -3.78 -2.78
CA ASN A 48 -16.51 -3.97 -1.41
C ASN A 48 -16.63 -5.45 -1.02
N TRP A 49 -16.86 -6.33 -1.99
CA TRP A 49 -16.83 -7.78 -1.78
C TRP A 49 -15.42 -8.31 -1.41
N GLY A 50 -14.36 -7.51 -1.61
CA GLY A 50 -12.97 -7.91 -1.38
C GLY A 50 -12.38 -7.43 -0.05
N ALA A 51 -12.98 -7.78 1.10
CA ALA A 51 -12.55 -7.29 2.42
C ALA A 51 -11.05 -7.45 2.71
N LYS A 52 -10.47 -8.63 2.45
CA LYS A 52 -9.04 -8.91 2.64
C LYS A 52 -8.14 -8.04 1.74
N SER A 53 -8.59 -7.76 0.51
CA SER A 53 -7.87 -6.92 -0.45
C SER A 53 -7.85 -5.44 -0.03
N ILE A 54 -8.95 -4.98 0.58
CA ILE A 54 -9.05 -3.65 1.18
C ILE A 54 -8.08 -3.55 2.35
N ARG A 55 -8.13 -4.49 3.30
CA ARG A 55 -7.30 -4.50 4.51
C ARG A 55 -5.80 -4.45 4.20
N ARG A 56 -5.33 -5.17 3.18
CA ARG A 56 -3.89 -5.22 2.80
C ARG A 56 -3.32 -3.90 2.25
N ARG A 57 -4.16 -2.90 1.95
CA ARG A 57 -3.74 -1.66 1.24
C ARG A 57 -4.30 -0.37 1.84
N THR A 58 -5.11 -0.48 2.89
CA THR A 58 -5.76 0.68 3.53
C THR A 58 -4.74 1.58 4.22
N THR A 59 -5.13 2.82 4.51
CA THR A 59 -4.34 3.72 5.35
C THR A 59 -4.07 3.02 6.69
N GLY A 60 -2.81 3.03 7.16
CA GLY A 60 -2.40 2.23 8.32
C GLY A 60 -1.35 1.18 8.01
N THR A 61 -1.33 0.62 6.80
CA THR A 61 -0.44 -0.52 6.47
C THR A 61 0.98 -0.14 6.07
N GLY A 62 1.28 1.15 5.95
CA GLY A 62 2.57 1.65 5.45
C GLY A 62 3.22 2.63 6.43
N ARG A 63 4.27 3.32 5.97
CA ARG A 63 5.09 4.21 6.81
C ARG A 63 4.32 5.38 7.47
N MET A 64 3.17 5.78 6.90
CA MET A 64 2.34 6.90 7.38
C MET A 64 3.14 8.16 7.77
N ARG A 65 4.09 8.59 6.93
CA ARG A 65 5.10 9.62 7.31
C ARG A 65 4.49 10.88 7.93
N HIS A 66 3.45 11.42 7.30
CA HIS A 66 2.75 12.60 7.82
C HIS A 66 1.72 12.23 8.90
N LEU A 67 0.79 11.33 8.58
CA LEU A 67 -0.32 10.98 9.48
C LEU A 67 0.16 10.44 10.83
N ARG A 68 1.27 9.71 10.90
CA ARG A 68 1.83 9.23 12.17
C ARG A 68 2.16 10.38 13.12
N SER A 69 2.77 11.45 12.61
CA SER A 69 3.05 12.65 13.40
C SER A 69 1.77 13.38 13.77
N VAL A 70 0.82 13.51 12.83
CA VAL A 70 -0.48 14.14 13.08
C VAL A 70 -1.25 13.44 14.20
N HIS A 71 -1.36 12.11 14.18
CA HIS A 71 -2.06 11.37 15.23
C HIS A 71 -1.39 11.53 16.60
N ARG A 72 -0.06 11.62 16.64
CA ARG A 72 0.69 11.91 17.88
C ARG A 72 0.41 13.33 18.37
N ARG A 73 0.44 14.33 17.48
CA ARG A 73 0.12 15.73 17.81
C ARG A 73 -1.33 15.86 18.28
N PHE A 74 -2.26 15.19 17.62
CA PHE A 74 -3.68 15.15 17.97
C PHE A 74 -3.89 14.70 19.42
N ARG A 75 -3.28 13.57 19.83
CA ARG A 75 -3.34 13.10 21.24
C ARG A 75 -2.76 14.08 22.25
N ASN A 76 -1.84 14.93 21.80
CA ASN A 76 -1.21 15.97 22.61
C ASN A 76 -1.91 17.34 22.49
N GLY A 77 -3.06 17.42 21.81
CA GLY A 77 -3.84 18.66 21.63
C GLY A 77 -3.23 19.66 20.65
N PHE A 78 -2.47 19.20 19.66
CA PHE A 78 -1.79 20.03 18.64
C PHE A 78 -0.96 21.19 19.18
N ARG A 79 -0.41 21.09 20.40
CA ARG A 79 0.46 22.11 21.00
C ARG A 79 1.55 22.56 20.04
N GLU A 80 1.74 23.87 19.95
CA GLU A 80 2.78 24.54 19.19
C GLU A 80 3.55 25.50 20.13
N GLY A 81 4.84 25.71 19.89
CA GLY A 81 5.67 26.64 20.68
C GLY A 81 5.99 26.24 22.13
N THR A 82 5.49 25.10 22.63
CA THR A 82 5.76 24.65 24.01
C THR A 82 7.07 23.86 24.13
N THR A 83 7.89 24.17 25.14
CA THR A 83 9.03 23.34 25.54
C THR A 83 8.62 22.29 26.59
N PRO A 84 9.15 21.07 26.53
CA PRO A 84 8.91 20.08 27.58
C PRO A 84 9.56 20.55 28.90
N LYS A 85 8.85 20.42 30.01
CA LYS A 85 9.44 20.67 31.34
C LYS A 85 10.60 19.69 31.59
N PRO A 86 11.73 20.14 32.15
CA PRO A 86 12.83 19.25 32.49
C PRO A 86 12.35 18.21 33.52
N LYS A 87 12.81 16.97 33.38
CA LYS A 87 12.55 15.92 34.38
C LYS A 87 13.50 16.13 35.55
N VAL A 88 12.95 16.36 36.75
CA VAL A 88 13.74 16.35 37.99
C VAL A 88 13.99 14.88 38.36
N ALA A 89 15.23 14.50 38.66
CA ALA A 89 15.52 13.16 39.16
C ALA A 89 14.78 12.96 40.50
N ALA A 90 14.15 11.80 40.69
CA ALA A 90 13.53 11.47 41.97
C ALA A 90 14.61 11.51 43.06
N SER A 91 14.40 12.35 44.08
CA SER A 91 15.25 12.37 45.27
C SER A 91 15.18 10.98 45.93
N ALA A 92 16.36 10.43 46.24
CA ALA A 92 16.50 9.16 46.94
C ALA A 92 15.90 9.22 48.36
#